data_AF-A0A831LIY5-F1
#
_entry.id   AF-A0A831LIY5-F1
#
_cell.length_a   1.000
_cell.length_b   1.000
_cell.length_c   1.000
_cell.angle_alpha   90.00
_cell.angle_beta   90.00
_cell.angle_gamma   90.00
#
_symmetry.space_group_name_H-M   'P 1'
#
loop_
_entity.id
_entity.type
_entity.pdbx_description
1 polymer ?
#
loop_
_entity_poly.entity_id
_entity_poly.type
_entity_poly.pdbx_seq_one_letter_code
_entity_poly.pdbx_strand_id
1 'polypeptide(L)'
;MVFADNFFDTSFFTYFLLPFLIFVARILDVTIGTIRIVMVSKGQKYWAPLLGFFEILIWLLAISRIFENLDNWACYFAYAAGFATG
;
A
#
# COMPACT_ATOMS: atom_id res chain seq x y z
N MET A 1 -4.11 -8.68 -26.31
CA MET A 1 -4.50 -9.28 -25.02
C MET A 1 -3.60 -10.41 -24.54
N VAL A 2 -2.64 -10.95 -25.32
CA VAL A 2 -1.78 -12.09 -24.86
C VAL A 2 -0.40 -11.67 -24.31
N PHE A 3 0.07 -10.46 -24.60
CA PHE A 3 1.39 -9.98 -24.15
C PHE A 3 1.44 -9.41 -22.73
N ALA A 4 0.29 -8.99 -22.18
CA ALA A 4 0.23 -8.44 -20.83
C ALA A 4 0.29 -9.53 -19.76
N ASP A 5 -0.42 -10.64 -19.97
CA ASP A 5 -0.55 -11.71 -18.98
C ASP A 5 0.81 -12.38 -18.65
N ASN A 6 1.67 -12.56 -19.66
CA ASN A 6 3.01 -13.12 -19.47
C ASN A 6 3.95 -12.25 -18.61
N PHE A 7 3.74 -10.93 -18.56
CA PHE A 7 4.56 -10.04 -17.74
C PHE A 7 4.21 -10.12 -16.26
N PHE A 8 2.92 -10.29 -15.94
CA PHE A 8 2.43 -10.41 -14.58
C PHE A 8 2.71 -11.78 -13.95
N ASP A 9 2.81 -12.84 -14.76
CA ASP A 9 3.18 -14.21 -14.32
C ASP A 9 4.69 -14.46 -14.25
N THR A 10 5.51 -13.49 -14.65
CA THR A 10 6.96 -13.65 -14.54
C THR A 10 7.32 -13.73 -13.05
N SER A 11 8.00 -14.79 -12.60
CA SER A 11 8.38 -14.97 -11.18
C SER A 11 9.07 -13.73 -10.59
N PHE A 12 9.79 -12.97 -11.40
CA PHE A 12 10.37 -11.68 -11.00
C PHE A 12 9.32 -10.63 -10.56
N PHE A 13 8.20 -10.51 -11.28
CA PHE A 13 7.13 -9.55 -10.96
C PHE A 13 6.46 -9.91 -9.62
N THR A 14 6.07 -11.16 -9.45
CA THR A 14 5.37 -11.66 -8.26
C THR A 14 6.25 -11.64 -7.01
N TYR A 15 7.54 -11.97 -7.13
CA TYR A 15 8.45 -12.07 -5.97
C TYR A 15 9.22 -10.80 -5.63
N PHE A 16 9.35 -9.84 -6.56
CA PHE A 16 10.14 -8.63 -6.33
C PHE A 16 9.35 -7.35 -6.53
N LEU A 17 8.73 -7.17 -7.71
CA LEU A 17 8.06 -5.91 -8.02
C LEU A 17 6.79 -5.71 -7.20
N LEU A 18 5.97 -6.74 -7.04
CA LEU A 18 4.71 -6.68 -6.30
C LEU A 18 4.93 -6.38 -4.80
N PRO A 19 5.83 -7.11 -4.07
CA PRO A 19 6.19 -6.74 -2.70
C PRO A 19 6.76 -5.31 -2.60
N PHE A 20 7.60 -4.90 -3.54
CA PHE A 20 8.15 -3.54 -3.55
C PHE A 20 7.07 -2.46 -3.72
N LEU A 21 6.09 -2.67 -4.60
CA LEU A 21 4.94 -1.76 -4.72
C LEU A 21 4.12 -1.70 -3.43
N ILE A 22 3.87 -2.84 -2.77
CA ILE A 22 3.16 -2.88 -1.49
C ILE A 22 3.91 -2.09 -0.42
N PHE A 23 5.24 -2.25 -0.36
CA PHE A 23 6.10 -1.51 0.55
C PHE A 23 5.98 0.01 0.36
N VAL A 24 6.09 0.50 -0.89
CA VAL A 24 5.93 1.93 -1.20
C VAL A 24 4.52 2.41 -0.90
N ALA A 25 3.50 1.63 -1.22
CA ALA A 25 2.10 1.97 -0.90
C ALA A 25 1.89 2.13 0.61
N ARG A 26 2.53 1.29 1.44
CA ARG A 26 2.47 1.41 2.91
C ARG A 26 3.20 2.63 3.45
N ILE A 27 4.31 3.03 2.85
CA ILE A 27 4.99 4.28 3.22
C ILE A 27 4.08 5.50 2.95
N LEU A 28 3.38 5.50 1.80
CA LEU A 28 2.43 6.56 1.47
C LEU A 28 1.25 6.61 2.45
N ASP A 29 0.71 5.45 2.84
CA ASP A 29 -0.36 5.34 3.84
C ASP A 29 0.04 5.99 5.18
N VAL A 30 1.22 5.65 5.72
CA VAL A 30 1.74 6.25 6.97
C VAL A 30 1.98 7.75 6.82
N THR A 31 2.46 8.19 5.65
CA THR A 31 2.69 9.61 5.36
C THR A 31 1.37 10.38 5.41
N ILE A 32 0.31 9.85 4.77
CA ILE A 32 -1.04 10.43 4.80
C ILE A 32 -1.58 10.45 6.24
N GLY A 33 -1.39 9.38 7.00
CA GLY A 33 -1.78 9.31 8.41
C GLY A 33 -1.13 10.41 9.25
N THR A 34 0.16 10.68 9.02
CA THR A 34 0.90 11.77 9.69
C THR A 34 0.35 13.15 9.32
N ILE A 35 0.11 13.39 8.03
CA ILE A 35 -0.48 14.66 7.55
C ILE A 35 -1.89 14.83 8.13
N ARG A 36 -2.69 13.76 8.18
CA ARG A 36 -4.02 13.76 8.79
C ARG A 36 -3.96 14.19 10.25
N ILE A 37 -3.06 13.62 11.05
CA ILE A 37 -2.87 14.00 12.47
C ILE A 37 -2.55 15.49 12.57
N VAL A 38 -1.61 16.00 11.77
CA VAL A 38 -1.26 17.43 11.75
C VAL A 38 -2.46 18.31 11.35
N MET A 39 -3.26 17.90 10.37
CA MET A 39 -4.44 18.64 9.94
C MET A 39 -5.53 18.67 11.01
N VAL A 40 -5.74 17.55 11.72
CA VAL A 40 -6.64 17.49 12.88
C VAL A 40 -6.15 18.43 13.99
N SER A 41 -4.86 18.40 14.33
CA SER A 41 -4.27 19.29 15.34
C SER A 41 -4.34 20.77 14.94
N LYS A 42 -4.34 21.08 13.64
CA LYS A 42 -4.56 22.44 13.10
C LYS A 42 -6.04 22.85 13.02
N GLY A 43 -6.98 22.01 13.45
CA GLY A 43 -8.42 22.30 13.39
C GLY A 43 -9.02 22.26 11.99
N GLN A 44 -8.31 21.68 11.01
CA GLN A 44 -8.75 21.61 9.60
C GLN A 44 -9.77 20.48 9.41
N LYS A 45 -11.03 20.78 9.74
CA LYS A 45 -12.17 19.86 9.76
C LYS A 45 -12.57 19.22 8.42
N TYR A 46 -12.15 19.77 7.28
CA TYR A 46 -12.46 19.21 5.96
C TYR A 46 -11.33 18.35 5.37
N TRP A 47 -10.07 18.75 5.59
CA TRP A 47 -8.91 18.06 5.03
C TRP A 47 -8.62 16.73 5.71
N ALA A 48 -8.84 16.65 7.03
CA ALA A 48 -8.64 15.42 7.79
C ALA A 48 -9.50 14.22 7.31
N PRO A 49 -10.84 14.34 7.15
CA PRO A 49 -11.65 13.23 6.65
C PRO A 49 -11.38 12.91 5.17
N LEU A 50 -11.04 13.90 4.34
CA LEU A 50 -10.68 13.66 2.94
C LEU A 50 -9.41 12.80 2.84
N LEU A 51 -8.38 13.11 3.62
CA LEU A 51 -7.15 12.32 3.67
C LEU A 51 -7.40 10.92 4.22
N GLY A 52 -8.26 10.78 5.24
CA GLY A 52 -8.65 9.48 5.78
C GLY A 52 -9.36 8.59 4.76
N PHE A 53 -10.13 9.17 3.83
CA PHE A 53 -10.74 8.43 2.73
C PHE A 53 -9.68 7.87 1.76
N PHE A 54 -8.65 8.64 1.43
CA PHE A 54 -7.56 8.15 0.58
C PHE A 54 -6.69 7.10 1.28
N GLU A 55 -6.44 7.27 2.59
CA GLU A 55 -5.71 6.31 3.44
C GLU A 55 -6.39 4.94 3.40
N ILE A 56 -7.70 4.85 3.68
CA ILE A 56 -8.40 3.56 3.68
C ILE A 56 -8.48 2.93 2.29
N LEU A 57 -8.51 3.74 1.21
CA LEU A 57 -8.45 3.22 -0.16
C LEU A 57 -7.09 2.57 -0.46
N ILE A 58 -5.99 3.22 -0.09
CA ILE A 58 -4.64 2.65 -0.27
C ILE A 58 -4.51 1.35 0.53
N TRP A 59 -4.99 1.36 1.78
CA TRP A 59 -5.01 0.18 2.63
C TRP A 59 -5.80 -0.97 2.02
N LEU A 60 -7.02 -0.71 1.53
CA LEU A 60 -7.87 -1.71 0.88
C LEU A 60 -7.22 -2.30 -0.39
N LEU A 61 -6.60 -1.46 -1.22
CA LEU A 61 -5.91 -1.93 -2.41
C LEU A 61 -4.71 -2.81 -2.07
N ALA A 62 -3.92 -2.41 -1.05
CA ALA A 62 -2.76 -3.18 -0.60
C ALA A 62 -3.17 -4.55 -0.04
N ILE A 63 -4.19 -4.60 0.82
CA ILE A 63 -4.63 -5.85 1.44
C ILE A 63 -5.26 -6.81 0.41
N SER A 64 -6.01 -6.30 -0.57
CA SER A 64 -6.53 -7.12 -1.68
C SER A 64 -5.42 -7.80 -2.46
N ARG A 65 -4.31 -7.10 -2.75
CA ARG A 65 -3.16 -7.68 -3.47
C ARG A 65 -2.43 -8.75 -2.66
N ILE A 66 -2.42 -8.64 -1.33
CA ILE A 66 -1.84 -9.65 -0.45
C ILE A 66 -2.70 -10.92 -0.45
N PHE A 67 -4.02 -10.78 -0.39
CA PHE A 67 -4.95 -11.91 -0.47
C PHE A 67 -4.99 -12.59 -1.84
N GLU A 68 -4.65 -11.89 -2.93
CA GLU A 68 -4.47 -12.50 -4.25
C GLU A 68 -3.15 -13.29 -4.37
N ASN A 69 -2.14 -12.98 -3.56
CA ASN A 69 -0.79 -13.56 -3.64
C ASN A 69 -0.39 -14.23 -2.31
N LEU A 70 -1.30 -15.04 -1.75
CA LEU A 70 -1.15 -15.72 -0.45
C LEU A 70 0.07 -16.66 -0.40
N ASP A 71 0.49 -17.20 -1.54
CA ASP A 71 1.63 -18.13 -1.62
C ASP A 71 2.99 -17.43 -1.45
N ASN A 72 3.03 -16.10 -1.52
CA ASN A 72 4.27 -15.33 -1.43
C ASN A 72 4.44 -14.62 -0.08
N TRP A 73 5.18 -15.27 0.83
CA TRP A 73 5.57 -14.70 2.13
C TRP A 73 6.27 -13.33 2.03
N ALA A 74 6.92 -13.02 0.90
CA ALA A 74 7.58 -11.74 0.68
C ALA A 74 6.59 -10.56 0.64
N CYS A 75 5.36 -10.77 0.17
CA CYS A 75 4.31 -9.74 0.18
C CYS A 75 3.93 -9.33 1.60
N TYR A 76 3.81 -10.30 2.51
CA TYR A 76 3.55 -10.06 3.93
C TYR A 76 4.71 -9.34 4.61
N PHE A 77 5.93 -9.80 4.33
CA PHE A 77 7.13 -9.16 4.86
C PHE A 77 7.26 -7.72 4.38
N ALA A 78 7.06 -7.46 3.08
CA ALA A 78 7.12 -6.12 2.51
C ALA A 78 6.02 -5.20 3.06
N TYR A 79 4.82 -5.74 3.30
CA TYR A 79 3.75 -4.99 3.95
C TYR A 79 4.11 -4.59 5.39
N ALA A 80 4.63 -5.53 6.19
CA ALA A 80 5.07 -5.27 7.55
C ALA A 80 6.28 -4.32 7.60
N ALA A 81 7.23 -4.50 6.68
CA ALA A 81 8.42 -3.65 6.56
C ALA A 81 8.05 -2.22 6.17
N GLY A 82 7.12 -2.03 5.22
CA GLY A 82 6.69 -0.69 4.79
C GLY A 82 5.94 0.07 5.87
N PHE A 83 5.26 -0.64 6.78
CA PHE A 83 4.72 -0.04 7.99
C PHE A 83 5.82 0.25 9.02
N ALA A 84 6.79 -0.65 9.22
CA ALA A 84 7.87 -0.45 10.19
C ALA A 84 8.83 0.69 9.82
N THR A 85 8.85 1.13 8.56
CA THR A 85 9.62 2.30 8.12
C THR A 85 9.01 3.65 8.49
N GLY A 86 7.81 3.68 9.08
CA GLY A 86 7.15 4.92 9.53
C GLY A 86 6.25 4.71 10.73
#